data_AF-A0A954V0A0-F1
#
_entry.id   AF-A0A954V0A0-F1
#
_cell.length_a   1.000
_cell.length_b   1.000
_cell.length_c   1.000
_cell.angle_alpha   90.00
_cell.angle_beta   90.00
_cell.angle_gamma   90.00
#
_symmetry.space_group_name_H-M   'P 1'
#
loop_
_entity.id
_entity.type
_entity.pdbx_description
1 polymer ?
#
loop_
_entity_poly.entity_id
_entity_poly.type
_entity_poly.pdbx_seq_one_letter_code
_entity_poly.pdbx_strand_id
1 'polypeptide(L)'
;AKHLVDSRESIHSNAVEALVRIGSPLAAAHLILQFEVADEGAQRWIARGLQRVRADGLAEELARLRNATQEPALWLMLLVAEVRQFDSASLPRIADEMDRVQVFSGALIDALNVYVRVFETSPGSRALQQAFMSYLKRINEDIKRQLFKA
;
A
#
# COMPACT_ATOMS: atom_id res chain seq x y z
N ALA A 1 0.44 -21.68 0.27
CA ALA A 1 1.41 -20.94 -0.56
C ALA A 1 1.39 -21.36 -2.04
N LYS A 2 1.53 -22.66 -2.39
CA LYS A 2 1.62 -23.12 -3.81
C LYS A 2 0.52 -22.59 -4.75
N HIS A 3 -0.68 -22.34 -4.23
CA HIS A 3 -1.81 -21.84 -5.02
C HIS A 3 -1.78 -20.33 -5.29
N LEU A 4 -0.88 -19.57 -4.67
CA LEU A 4 -0.77 -18.12 -4.87
C LEU A 4 -0.25 -17.72 -6.26
N VAL A 5 0.37 -18.67 -6.97
CA VAL A 5 0.90 -18.50 -8.32
C VAL A 5 0.26 -19.49 -9.30
N ASP A 6 -0.92 -20.03 -8.97
CA ASP A 6 -1.69 -20.84 -9.92
C ASP A 6 -2.13 -19.95 -11.09
N SER A 7 -2.04 -20.47 -12.31
CA SER A 7 -2.40 -19.73 -13.53
C SER A 7 -3.90 -19.40 -13.61
N ARG A 8 -4.74 -20.10 -12.84
CA ARG A 8 -6.17 -19.80 -12.75
C ARG A 8 -6.40 -18.73 -11.70
N GLU A 9 -6.93 -17.60 -12.16
CA GLU A 9 -7.26 -16.46 -11.29
C GLU A 9 -8.15 -16.85 -10.11
N SER A 10 -9.15 -17.71 -10.35
CA SER A 10 -10.06 -18.20 -9.30
C SER A 10 -9.37 -18.98 -8.19
N ILE A 11 -8.18 -19.55 -8.44
CA ILE A 11 -7.42 -20.30 -7.44
C ILE A 11 -6.50 -19.38 -6.66
N HIS A 12 -5.71 -18.54 -7.33
CA HIS A 12 -4.80 -17.66 -6.61
C HIS A 12 -5.54 -16.58 -5.81
N SER A 13 -6.67 -16.07 -6.30
CA SER A 13 -7.49 -15.09 -5.57
C SER A 13 -8.07 -15.69 -4.29
N ASN A 14 -8.60 -16.92 -4.36
CA ASN A 14 -9.07 -17.66 -3.19
C ASN A 14 -7.95 -17.97 -2.20
N ALA A 15 -6.76 -18.31 -2.70
CA ALA A 15 -5.59 -18.54 -1.84
C ALA A 15 -5.15 -17.26 -1.11
N VAL A 16 -5.13 -16.12 -1.81
CA VAL A 16 -4.86 -14.81 -1.20
C VAL A 16 -5.92 -14.50 -0.13
N GLU A 17 -7.20 -14.62 -0.44
CA GLU A 17 -8.28 -14.33 0.51
C GLU A 17 -8.24 -15.24 1.75
N ALA A 18 -7.88 -16.51 1.59
CA ALA A 18 -7.67 -17.41 2.72
C ALA A 18 -6.55 -16.90 3.65
N LEU A 19 -5.42 -16.45 3.11
CA LEU A 19 -4.31 -15.90 3.91
C LEU A 19 -4.66 -14.56 4.56
N VAL A 20 -5.40 -13.70 3.87
CA VAL A 20 -5.91 -12.44 4.43
C VAL A 20 -6.80 -12.72 5.65
N ARG A 21 -7.70 -13.71 5.55
CA ARG A 21 -8.57 -14.12 6.66
C ARG A 21 -7.80 -14.73 7.83
N ILE A 22 -6.71 -15.44 7.55
CA ILE A 22 -5.83 -15.96 8.61
C ILE A 22 -5.20 -14.80 9.38
N GLY A 23 -4.75 -13.75 8.70
CA GLY A 23 -4.30 -12.51 9.35
C GLY A 23 -3.16 -12.73 10.35
N SER A 24 -2.18 -13.57 10.00
CA SER A 24 -1.01 -13.84 10.85
C SER A 24 0.28 -13.38 10.19
N PRO A 25 1.35 -13.10 10.96
CA PRO A 25 2.67 -12.80 10.40
C PRO A 25 3.15 -13.87 9.41
N LEU A 26 2.86 -15.15 9.69
CA LEU A 26 3.19 -16.25 8.78
C LEU A 26 2.40 -16.19 7.47
N ALA A 27 1.11 -15.85 7.52
CA ALA A 27 0.30 -15.68 6.32
C ALA A 27 0.80 -14.51 5.45
N ALA A 28 1.17 -13.40 6.07
CA ALA A 28 1.79 -12.27 5.39
C ALA A 28 3.15 -12.61 4.78
N ALA A 29 4.01 -13.34 5.51
CA ALA A 29 5.29 -13.81 4.99
C ALA A 29 5.11 -14.69 3.74
N HIS A 30 4.08 -15.55 3.72
CA HIS A 30 3.76 -16.33 2.51
C HIS A 30 3.29 -15.48 1.33
N LEU A 31 2.55 -14.38 1.57
CA LEU A 31 2.18 -13.44 0.52
C LEU A 31 3.43 -12.75 -0.05
N ILE A 32 4.31 -12.24 0.81
CA ILE A 32 5.57 -11.58 0.43
C ILE A 32 6.47 -12.52 -0.39
N LEU A 33 6.71 -13.74 0.09
CA LEU A 33 7.57 -14.71 -0.61
C LEU A 33 7.04 -15.06 -2.00
N GLN A 34 5.72 -15.11 -2.17
CA GLN A 34 5.14 -15.43 -3.48
C GLN A 34 5.06 -14.23 -4.39
N PHE A 35 4.98 -13.00 -3.86
CA PHE A 35 5.00 -11.78 -4.65
C PHE A 35 6.23 -11.69 -5.57
N GLU A 36 7.40 -12.09 -5.06
CA GLU A 36 8.68 -11.97 -5.79
C GLU A 36 8.81 -12.90 -6.99
N VAL A 37 8.06 -14.00 -7.00
CA VAL A 37 8.11 -15.02 -8.07
C VAL A 37 6.82 -15.07 -8.89
N ALA A 38 5.83 -14.27 -8.53
CA ALA A 38 4.53 -14.20 -9.19
C ALA A 38 4.63 -13.43 -10.51
N ASP A 39 3.77 -13.80 -11.46
CA ASP A 39 3.48 -12.96 -12.62
C ASP A 39 2.70 -11.69 -12.22
N GLU A 40 2.58 -10.74 -13.14
CA GLU A 40 1.94 -9.45 -12.89
C GLU A 40 0.48 -9.58 -12.39
N GLY A 41 -0.25 -10.59 -12.88
CA GLY A 41 -1.63 -10.85 -12.48
C GLY A 41 -1.71 -11.29 -11.01
N ALA A 42 -0.91 -12.29 -10.65
CA ALA A 42 -0.83 -12.78 -9.28
C ALA A 42 -0.23 -11.73 -8.33
N GLN A 43 0.75 -10.93 -8.76
CA GLN A 43 1.32 -9.83 -7.97
C GLN A 43 0.26 -8.81 -7.56
N ARG A 44 -0.63 -8.42 -8.47
CA ARG A 44 -1.73 -7.50 -8.16
C ARG A 44 -2.68 -8.08 -7.11
N TRP A 45 -3.03 -9.36 -7.22
CA TRP A 45 -3.87 -10.02 -6.22
C TRP A 45 -3.18 -10.11 -4.86
N ILE A 46 -1.91 -10.49 -4.83
CA ILE A 46 -1.11 -10.56 -3.61
C ILE A 46 -1.00 -9.17 -2.96
N ALA A 47 -0.70 -8.11 -3.72
CA ALA A 47 -0.64 -6.75 -3.21
C ALA A 47 -1.98 -6.26 -2.64
N ARG A 48 -3.12 -6.61 -3.27
CA ARG A 48 -4.45 -6.38 -2.66
C ARG A 48 -4.60 -7.11 -1.33
N GLY A 49 -4.11 -8.34 -1.24
CA GLY A 49 -4.09 -9.10 0.00
C GLY A 49 -3.26 -8.41 1.09
N LEU A 50 -2.07 -7.92 0.75
CA LEU A 50 -1.17 -7.22 1.68
C LEU A 50 -1.76 -5.90 2.22
N GLN A 51 -2.64 -5.23 1.48
CA GLN A 51 -3.40 -4.07 1.98
C GLN A 51 -4.49 -4.44 3.01
N ARG A 52 -4.88 -5.71 3.09
CA ARG A 52 -6.02 -6.19 3.88
C ARG A 52 -5.60 -7.10 5.04
N VAL A 53 -4.45 -7.77 4.91
CA VAL A 53 -3.93 -8.63 5.97
C VAL A 53 -3.68 -7.80 7.23
N ARG A 54 -4.09 -8.33 8.38
CA ARG A 54 -3.86 -7.68 9.68
C ARG A 54 -2.72 -8.41 10.37
N ALA A 55 -1.49 -8.00 10.08
CA ALA A 55 -0.31 -8.62 10.66
C ALA A 55 0.77 -7.57 10.93
N ASP A 56 1.36 -7.61 12.12
CA ASP A 56 2.31 -6.58 12.54
C ASP A 56 3.69 -6.76 11.89
N GLY A 57 4.47 -5.67 11.85
CA GLY A 57 5.89 -5.71 11.48
C GLY A 57 6.17 -5.86 9.98
N LEU A 58 5.21 -5.53 9.11
CA LEU A 58 5.36 -5.68 7.66
C LEU A 58 5.88 -4.43 6.95
N ALA A 59 5.92 -3.26 7.62
CA ALA A 59 6.23 -1.99 6.98
C ALA A 59 7.57 -1.99 6.22
N GLU A 60 8.64 -2.48 6.86
CA GLU A 60 9.97 -2.58 6.24
C GLU A 60 9.97 -3.45 4.99
N GLU A 61 9.31 -4.62 5.08
CA GLU A 61 9.31 -5.58 3.99
C GLU A 61 8.44 -5.10 2.82
N LEU A 62 7.35 -4.38 3.10
CA LEU A 62 6.54 -3.71 2.09
C LEU A 62 7.29 -2.57 1.42
N ALA A 63 8.07 -1.79 2.17
CA ALA A 63 8.94 -0.76 1.60
C ALA A 63 10.01 -1.37 0.69
N ARG A 64 10.60 -2.51 1.09
CA ARG A 64 11.57 -3.25 0.25
C ARG A 64 10.94 -3.70 -1.06
N LEU A 65 9.77 -4.36 -1.01
CA LEU A 65 9.05 -4.79 -2.21
C LEU A 65 8.68 -3.61 -3.10
N ARG A 66 8.21 -2.51 -2.50
CA ARG A 66 7.84 -1.27 -3.21
C ARG A 66 9.04 -0.68 -3.96
N ASN A 67 10.20 -0.64 -3.33
CA ASN A 67 11.43 -0.12 -3.94
C ASN A 67 11.96 -1.01 -5.08
N ALA A 68 11.68 -2.31 -5.04
CA ALA A 68 11.99 -3.23 -6.14
C ALA A 68 10.97 -3.19 -7.29
N THR A 69 9.81 -2.55 -7.08
CA THR A 69 8.71 -2.51 -8.05
C THR A 69 8.81 -1.31 -8.98
N GLN A 70 8.82 -1.57 -10.29
CA GLN A 70 8.83 -0.52 -11.32
C GLN A 70 7.43 -0.15 -11.85
N GLU A 71 6.47 -1.07 -11.72
CA GLU A 71 5.10 -0.85 -12.22
C GLU A 71 4.36 0.16 -11.31
N PRO A 72 3.94 1.33 -11.83
CA PRO A 72 3.42 2.41 -10.99
C PRO A 72 2.17 2.04 -10.17
N ALA A 73 1.25 1.24 -10.73
CA ALA A 73 0.05 0.85 -10.00
C ALA A 73 0.39 -0.11 -8.84
N LEU A 74 1.25 -1.09 -9.09
CA LEU A 74 1.73 -2.03 -8.07
C LEU A 74 2.56 -1.33 -6.99
N TRP A 75 3.41 -0.38 -7.38
CA TRP A 75 4.15 0.47 -6.45
C TRP A 75 3.20 1.22 -5.50
N LEU A 76 2.13 1.83 -6.05
CA LEU A 76 1.13 2.53 -5.25
C LEU A 76 0.36 1.56 -4.35
N MET A 77 0.06 0.36 -4.83
CA MET A 77 -0.62 -0.66 -4.04
C MET A 77 0.22 -1.10 -2.83
N LEU A 78 1.54 -1.22 -3.00
CA LEU A 78 2.45 -1.53 -1.91
C LEU A 78 2.62 -0.36 -0.94
N LEU A 79 2.60 0.89 -1.43
CA LEU A 79 2.57 2.07 -0.55
C LEU A 79 1.32 2.08 0.34
N VAL A 80 0.15 1.80 -0.24
CA VAL A 80 -1.09 1.67 0.54
C VAL A 80 -0.99 0.55 1.57
N ALA A 81 -0.37 -0.58 1.22
CA ALA A 81 -0.13 -1.66 2.16
C ALA A 81 0.78 -1.19 3.30
N GLU A 82 1.91 -0.55 2.98
CA GLU A 82 2.89 -0.05 3.96
C GLU A 82 2.24 0.92 4.96
N VAL A 83 1.47 1.91 4.47
CA VAL A 83 0.75 2.87 5.31
C VAL A 83 -0.24 2.16 6.26
N ARG A 84 -0.84 1.05 5.83
CA ARG A 84 -1.79 0.28 6.64
C ARG A 84 -1.11 -0.60 7.69
N GLN A 85 0.13 -1.02 7.46
CA GLN A 85 0.91 -1.84 8.41
C GLN A 85 1.68 -0.94 9.37
N PHE A 86 0.96 -0.01 9.98
CA PHE A 86 1.45 1.11 10.78
C PHE A 86 2.75 0.79 11.55
N ASP A 87 3.76 1.64 11.33
CA ASP A 87 4.99 1.70 12.12
C ASP A 87 5.47 3.16 12.21
N SER A 88 5.73 3.66 13.42
CA SER A 88 6.28 5.00 13.60
C SER A 88 7.66 5.19 12.96
N ALA A 89 8.43 4.11 12.77
CA ALA A 89 9.72 4.19 12.09
C ALA A 89 9.59 4.43 10.58
N SER A 90 8.44 4.12 9.97
CA SER A 90 8.20 4.32 8.53
C SER A 90 7.72 5.72 8.17
N LEU A 91 7.40 6.57 9.14
CA LEU A 91 6.79 7.89 8.86
C LEU A 91 7.65 8.80 8.01
N PRO A 92 8.96 8.96 8.27
CA PRO A 92 9.79 9.81 7.43
C PRO A 92 9.82 9.30 5.98
N ARG A 93 9.95 7.99 5.80
CA ARG A 93 10.01 7.39 4.46
C ARG A 93 8.67 7.52 3.72
N ILE A 94 7.55 7.25 4.38
CA ILE A 94 6.23 7.43 3.77
C ILE A 94 6.03 8.89 3.37
N ALA A 95 6.45 9.85 4.20
CA ALA A 95 6.35 11.27 3.88
C ALA A 95 7.13 11.62 2.60
N ASP A 96 8.35 11.10 2.43
CA ASP A 96 9.16 11.32 1.23
C ASP A 96 8.49 10.72 -0.02
N GLU A 97 7.85 9.56 0.10
CA GLU A 97 7.20 8.88 -1.02
C GLU A 97 5.91 9.56 -1.47
N MET A 98 5.25 10.34 -0.59
CA MET A 98 4.03 11.08 -0.92
C MET A 98 4.23 12.07 -2.07
N ASP A 99 5.44 12.61 -2.25
CA ASP A 99 5.73 13.52 -3.35
C ASP A 99 5.81 12.82 -4.71
N ARG A 100 5.99 11.50 -4.72
CA ARG A 100 5.95 10.69 -5.95
C ARG A 100 4.53 10.33 -6.35
N VAL A 101 3.55 10.46 -5.45
CA VAL A 101 2.15 10.17 -5.76
C VAL A 101 1.53 11.33 -6.54
N GLN A 102 1.30 11.09 -7.84
CA GLN A 102 0.74 12.07 -8.78
C GLN A 102 -0.72 11.75 -9.17
N VAL A 103 -1.27 10.63 -8.71
CA VAL A 103 -2.61 10.16 -9.06
C VAL A 103 -3.53 10.12 -7.85
N PHE A 104 -4.83 10.31 -8.08
CA PHE A 104 -5.84 10.14 -7.04
C PHE A 104 -5.91 8.68 -6.58
N SER A 105 -5.88 8.47 -5.26
CA SER A 105 -6.04 7.15 -4.65
C SER A 105 -6.88 7.25 -3.39
N GLY A 106 -8.15 6.84 -3.48
CA GLY A 106 -9.05 6.78 -2.32
C GLY A 106 -8.51 5.86 -1.22
N ALA A 107 -7.94 4.71 -1.58
CA ALA A 107 -7.37 3.77 -0.61
C ALA A 107 -6.18 4.35 0.17
N LEU A 108 -5.35 5.18 -0.48
CA LEU A 108 -4.24 5.88 0.17
C LEU A 108 -4.76 6.98 1.10
N ILE A 109 -5.71 7.79 0.63
CA ILE A 109 -6.37 8.84 1.42
C ILE A 109 -7.00 8.25 2.67
N ASP A 110 -7.74 7.14 2.54
CA ASP A 110 -8.38 6.47 3.68
C ASP A 110 -7.35 5.96 4.68
N ALA A 111 -6.26 5.35 4.20
CA ALA A 111 -5.19 4.86 5.06
C ALA A 111 -4.49 5.99 5.83
N LEU A 112 -4.17 7.10 5.15
CA LEU A 112 -3.53 8.28 5.75
C LEU A 112 -4.47 9.04 6.69
N ASN A 113 -5.78 9.07 6.42
CA ASN A 113 -6.75 9.70 7.31
C ASN A 113 -6.87 8.99 8.65
N VAL A 114 -6.91 7.65 8.63
CA VAL A 114 -6.88 6.86 9.88
C VAL A 114 -5.60 7.15 10.65
N TYR A 115 -4.47 7.20 9.95
CA TYR A 115 -3.18 7.49 10.54
C TYR A 115 -3.11 8.85 11.25
N VAL A 116 -3.43 9.94 10.53
CA VAL A 116 -3.30 11.32 11.05
C VAL A 116 -4.12 11.50 12.32
N ARG A 117 -5.28 10.82 12.43
CA ARG A 117 -6.13 10.87 13.62
C ARG A 117 -5.55 10.11 14.81
N VAL A 118 -4.83 9.02 14.59
CA VAL A 118 -4.32 8.17 15.68
C VAL A 118 -2.98 8.67 16.20
N PHE A 119 -2.13 9.25 15.35
CA PHE A 119 -0.72 9.52 15.66
C PHE A 119 -0.31 10.98 15.52
N GLU A 120 -1.23 11.91 15.76
CA GLU A 120 -0.95 13.36 15.71
C GLU A 120 0.27 13.74 16.57
N THR A 121 0.51 13.03 17.67
CA THR A 121 1.58 13.30 18.64
C THR A 121 2.90 12.55 18.38
N SER A 122 2.97 11.66 17.39
CA SER A 122 4.19 10.84 17.16
C SER A 122 5.32 11.65 16.51
N PRO A 123 6.59 11.39 16.86
CA PRO A 123 7.73 11.95 16.12
C PRO A 123 7.62 11.61 14.62
N GLY A 124 7.76 12.60 13.74
CA GLY A 124 7.60 12.42 12.29
C GLY A 124 6.17 12.57 11.76
N SER A 125 5.14 12.64 12.63
CA SER A 125 3.74 12.84 12.21
C SER A 125 3.54 14.12 11.40
N ARG A 126 4.22 15.20 11.79
CA ARG A 126 4.13 16.52 11.12
C ARG A 126 4.62 16.48 9.68
N ALA A 127 5.72 15.79 9.41
CA ALA A 127 6.27 15.69 8.06
C ALA A 127 5.28 14.94 7.14
N LEU A 128 4.76 13.81 7.62
CA LEU A 128 3.74 13.05 6.89
C LEU A 128 2.44 13.84 6.71
N GLN A 129 1.99 14.57 7.73
CA GLN A 129 0.80 15.42 7.63
C GLN A 129 0.99 16.53 6.59
N GLN A 130 2.14 17.19 6.58
CA GLN A 130 2.48 18.20 5.58
C GLN A 130 2.51 17.60 4.17
N ALA A 131 3.15 16.45 4.00
CA ALA A 131 3.22 15.76 2.71
C ALA A 131 1.82 15.32 2.23
N PHE A 132 0.99 14.82 3.14
CA PHE A 132 -0.40 14.44 2.85
C PHE A 132 -1.26 15.66 2.44
N MET A 133 -1.13 16.78 3.14
CA MET A 133 -1.83 18.02 2.76
C MET A 133 -1.39 18.55 1.40
N SER A 134 -0.09 18.49 1.10
CA SER A 134 0.45 18.83 -0.23
C SER A 134 -0.11 17.92 -1.31
N TYR A 135 -0.18 16.61 -1.06
CA TYR A 135 -0.81 15.65 -1.96
C TYR A 135 -2.28 15.98 -2.23
N LEU A 136 -3.09 16.17 -1.18
CA LEU A 136 -4.51 16.51 -1.33
C LEU A 136 -4.71 17.82 -2.12
N LYS A 137 -3.85 18.82 -1.89
CA LYS A 137 -3.88 20.07 -2.65
C LYS A 137 -3.60 19.84 -4.13
N ARG A 138 -2.53 19.10 -4.48
CA ARG A 138 -2.17 18.79 -5.88
C ARG A 138 -3.32 18.08 -6.60
N ILE A 139 -3.88 17.05 -5.97
CA ILE A 139 -5.00 16.28 -6.53
C ILE A 139 -6.25 17.15 -6.74
N ASN A 140 -6.59 18.01 -5.78
CA ASN A 140 -7.71 18.93 -5.92
C ASN A 140 -7.51 19.93 -7.07
N GLU A 141 -6.28 20.44 -7.25
CA GLU A 141 -5.94 21.31 -8.38
C GLU A 141 -6.06 20.58 -9.73
N ASP A 142 -5.61 19.34 -9.81
CA ASP A 142 -5.70 18.54 -11.04
C ASP A 142 -7.13 18.16 -11.39
N ILE A 143 -7.96 17.79 -10.41
CA ILE A 143 -9.40 17.54 -10.61
C ILE A 143 -10.09 18.80 -11.14
N LYS A 144 -9.83 19.96 -10.53
CA LYS A 144 -10.39 21.24 -11.00
C LYS A 144 -9.96 21.53 -12.44
N ARG A 145 -8.67 21.36 -12.76
CA ARG A 145 -8.17 21.57 -14.13
C ARG A 145 -8.86 20.66 -15.14
N GLN A 146 -9.16 19.41 -14.79
CA GLN A 146 -9.87 18.49 -15.68
C GLN A 146 -11.33 18.89 -15.88
N LEU A 147 -12.01 19.32 -14.81
CA LEU A 147 -13.42 19.71 -14.87
C LEU A 147 -13.67 21.05 -15.60
N PHE A 148 -12.75 22.02 -15.50
CA PHE A 148 -12.89 23.34 -16.11
C PHE A 148 -12.16 23.49 -17.47
N LYS A 149 -11.60 22.40 -18.02
CA LYS A 149 -11.07 22.33 -19.39
C LYS A 149 -12.02 21.63 -20.38
N ALA A 150 -13.19 21.18 -19.92
CA ALA A 150 -14.30 20.68 -20.74
C ALA A 150 -15.31 21.79 -21.00
#